data_AF-A0A6N3QE93-F1
#
_entry.id   AF-A0A6N3QE93-F1
#
_cell.length_a   1.000
_cell.length_b   1.000
_cell.length_c   1.000
_cell.angle_alpha   90.00
_cell.angle_beta   90.00
_cell.angle_gamma   90.00
#
_symmetry.space_group_name_H-M   'P 1'
#
loop_
_entity.id
_entity.type
_entity.pdbx_description
1 polymer ?
#
loop_
_entity_poly.entity_id
_entity_poly.type
_entity_poly.pdbx_seq_one_letter_code
_entity_poly.pdbx_strand_id
1 'polypeptide(L)' 'MGSTVDVETANRHGLRWLHDVANQRKHETIQARPCDRWLEEQQSMLALPPEKKEYDVHPGENLVSFDNPVTLFVPLIMGG' A
#
# COMPACT_ATOMS: atom_id res chain seq x y z
N MET A 1 -15.47 13.32 18.52
CA MET A 1 -16.54 12.88 17.58
C MET A 1 -15.85 12.32 16.35
N GLY A 2 -15.90 11.01 16.15
CA GLY A 2 -15.44 10.39 14.91
C GLY A 2 -16.65 10.25 13.98
N SER A 3 -16.64 10.95 12.86
CA SER A 3 -17.67 10.80 11.83
C SER A 3 -17.36 9.54 11.03
N THR A 4 -18.20 8.52 11.12
CA THR A 4 -18.13 7.35 10.25
C THR A 4 -18.49 7.78 8.83
N VAL A 5 -17.50 7.83 7.94
CA VAL A 5 -17.70 7.99 6.50
C VAL A 5 -17.99 6.63 5.88
N ASP A 6 -18.85 6.59 4.86
CA ASP A 6 -19.07 5.37 4.09
C ASP A 6 -17.79 4.99 3.30
N VAL A 7 -17.71 3.72 2.92
CA VAL A 7 -16.53 3.15 2.26
C VAL A 7 -16.18 3.88 0.97
N GLU A 8 -17.19 4.28 0.18
CA GLU A 8 -16.95 4.96 -1.09
C GLU A 8 -16.33 6.34 -0.87
N THR A 9 -16.90 7.10 0.08
CA THR A 9 -16.36 8.40 0.48
C THR A 9 -14.95 8.28 1.04
N ALA A 10 -14.70 7.31 1.92
CA ALA A 10 -13.36 7.06 2.45
C ALA A 10 -12.34 6.75 1.34
N ASN A 11 -12.72 5.89 0.38
CA ASN A 11 -11.87 5.53 -0.75
C ASN A 11 -11.57 6.73 -1.65
N ARG A 12 -12.56 7.58 -1.95
CA ARG A 12 -12.33 8.80 -2.74
C ARG A 12 -11.35 9.74 -2.05
N HIS A 13 -11.50 9.96 -0.75
CA HIS A 13 -10.58 10.80 0.01
C HIS A 13 -9.18 10.19 0.10
N GLY A 14 -9.07 8.89 0.34
CA GLY A 14 -7.80 8.17 0.35
C GLY A 14 -7.07 8.27 -0.98
N LEU A 15 -7.77 8.00 -2.10
CA LEU A 15 -7.23 8.13 -3.44
C LEU A 15 -6.77 9.55 -3.74
N ARG A 16 -7.55 10.56 -3.34
CA ARG A 16 -7.18 11.96 -3.53
C ARG A 16 -5.91 12.31 -2.77
N TRP A 17 -5.79 11.89 -1.50
CA TRP A 17 -4.60 12.14 -0.70
C TRP A 17 -3.36 11.42 -1.24
N LEU A 18 -3.51 10.16 -1.70
CA LEU A 18 -2.43 9.42 -2.33
C LEU A 18 -1.91 10.15 -3.57
N HIS A 19 -2.81 10.61 -4.42
CA HIS A 19 -2.47 11.30 -5.65
C HIS A 19 -1.81 12.67 -5.42
N ASP A 20 -2.40 13.49 -4.54
CA ASP A 20 -1.98 14.89 -4.39
C ASP A 20 -0.82 15.07 -3.41
N VAL A 21 -0.68 14.17 -2.44
CA VAL A 21 0.25 14.33 -1.32
C VAL A 21 1.28 13.22 -1.30
N ALA A 22 0.85 11.97 -1.17
CA ALA A 22 1.78 10.86 -0.92
C ALA A 22 2.71 10.61 -2.13
N ASN A 23 2.16 10.65 -3.34
CA ASN A 23 2.91 10.37 -4.56
C ASN A 23 3.71 11.57 -5.08
N GLN A 24 3.33 12.79 -4.67
CA GLN A 24 3.97 14.04 -5.12
C GLN A 24 5.06 14.55 -4.18
N ARG A 25 5.06 14.16 -2.90
CA ARG A 25 6.10 14.59 -1.96
C ARG A 25 7.45 13.99 -2.33
N LYS A 26 8.54 14.70 -2.06
CA LYS A 26 9.88 14.11 -2.05
C LYS A 26 9.96 13.18 -0.84
N HIS A 27 10.10 11.88 -1.10
CA HIS A 27 10.17 10.89 -0.03
C HIS A 27 11.62 10.76 0.47
N GLU A 28 11.79 10.65 1.78
CA GLU A 28 13.11 10.72 2.42
C GLU A 28 14.03 9.56 2.03
N THR A 29 13.52 8.33 1.93
CA THR A 29 14.34 7.17 1.56
C THR A 29 14.81 7.17 0.10
N ILE A 30 13.89 7.39 -0.84
CA ILE A 30 14.20 7.35 -2.28
C ILE A 30 14.76 8.67 -2.81
N GLN A 31 14.73 9.74 -2.00
CA GLN A 31 15.19 11.09 -2.34
C GLN A 31 14.60 11.64 -3.64
N ALA A 32 13.42 11.15 -4.03
CA ALA A 32 12.69 11.51 -5.23
C ALA A 32 11.17 11.51 -4.93
N ARG A 33 10.37 12.01 -5.86
CA ARG A 33 8.92 11.84 -5.78
C ARG A 33 8.55 10.41 -6.18
N PRO A 34 7.72 9.69 -5.40
CA PRO A 34 7.31 8.35 -5.76
C PRO A 34 6.71 8.24 -7.17
N CYS A 35 5.96 9.25 -7.64
CA CYS A 35 5.39 9.22 -8.99
C CYS A 35 6.45 9.22 -10.11
N ASP A 36 7.56 9.94 -9.93
CA ASP A 36 8.63 10.01 -10.93
C ASP A 36 9.39 8.69 -10.96
N ARG A 37 9.74 8.18 -9.78
CA ARG A 37 10.46 6.92 -9.64
C ARG A 37 9.66 5.73 -10.18
N TRP A 38 8.35 5.72 -9.92
CA TRP A 38 7.45 4.71 -10.45
C TRP A 38 7.48 4.63 -11.98
N LEU A 39 7.54 5.76 -12.68
CA LEU A 39 7.56 5.78 -14.15
C LEU A 39 8.81 5.09 -14.72
N GLU A 40 9.95 5.21 -14.05
CA GLU A 40 11.19 4.51 -14.41
C GLU A 40 11.05 2.99 -14.15
N GLU A 41 10.57 2.62 -12.96
CA GLU A 41 10.48 1.22 -12.52
C GLU A 41 9.45 0.43 -13.34
N GLN A 42 8.35 1.07 -13.75
CA GLN A 42 7.31 0.48 -14.59
C GLN A 42 7.83 -0.13 -15.89
N GLN A 43 8.90 0.43 -16.47
CA GLN A 43 9.50 -0.09 -17.70
C GLN A 43 10.09 -1.49 -17.52
N SER A 44 10.47 -1.84 -16.29
CA SER A 44 11.03 -3.15 -15.94
C SER A 44 9.97 -4.15 -15.47
N MET A 45 8.73 -3.71 -15.25
CA MET A 45 7.69 -4.57 -14.72
C MET A 45 7.09 -5.45 -15.82
N LEU A 46 6.92 -6.72 -15.49
CA LEU A 46 6.17 -7.65 -16.31
C LEU A 46 4.68 -7.50 -16.03
N ALA A 47 3.85 -7.72 -17.05
CA ALA A 47 2.41 -7.81 -16.85
C ALA A 47 2.11 -8.87 -15.78
N LEU A 48 1.12 -8.58 -14.95
CA LEU A 48 0.61 -9.58 -14.02
C LEU A 48 0.19 -10.82 -14.83
N PRO A 49 0.49 -12.04 -14.35
CA PRO A 49 -0.05 -13.25 -14.96
C PRO A 49 -1.57 -13.13 -15.13
N PRO A 50 -2.16 -13.74 -16.17
CA PRO A 50 -3.60 -13.75 -16.32
C PRO A 50 -4.26 -14.28 -15.04
N GLU A 51 -5.35 -13.65 -14.62
CA GLU A 51 -6.09 -14.08 -13.43
C GLU A 51 -6.41 -15.57 -13.54
N LYS A 52 -5.93 -16.34 -12.54
CA LYS A 52 -6.59 -17.61 -12.23
C LYS A 52 -7.94 -17.21 -11.64
N LYS A 53 -9.01 -17.56 -12.34
CA LYS A 53 -10.37 -17.44 -11.80
C LYS A 53 -10.40 -18.20 -10.47
N GLU A 54 -10.92 -17.52 -9.45
CA GLU A 54 -11.15 -17.99 -8.07
C GLU A 54 -9.88 -18.27 -7.25
N TYR A 55 -9.53 -17.29 -6.42
CA TYR A 55 -9.16 -17.66 -5.05
C TYR A 55 -10.41 -18.28 -4.44
N ASP A 56 -10.45 -19.60 -4.36
CA ASP A 56 -11.39 -20.28 -3.47
C ASP A 56 -11.02 -19.79 -2.07
N VAL A 57 -11.76 -18.79 -1.58
CA VAL A 57 -11.57 -18.24 -0.24
C VAL A 57 -12.04 -19.34 0.70
N HIS A 58 -11.16 -20.28 1.03
CA HIS A 58 -11.41 -21.24 2.10
C HIS A 58 -11.64 -20.43 3.37
N PRO A 59 -12.89 -20.34 3.90
CA PRO A 59 -13.21 -19.41 4.99
C PRO A 59 -12.64 -19.86 6.35
N GLY A 60 -11.72 -20.83 6.36
CA GLY A 60 -11.39 -21.62 7.55
C GLY A 60 -9.93 -21.61 7.99
N GLU A 61 -8.98 -21.10 7.20
CA GLU A 61 -7.56 -21.23 7.56
C GLU A 61 -6.81 -19.89 7.45
N ASN A 62 -6.29 -19.46 8.61
CA ASN A 62 -5.42 -18.31 8.84
C ASN A 62 -6.04 -16.90 8.80
N LEU A 63 -7.01 -16.66 9.68
CA LEU A 63 -6.89 -15.48 10.55
C LEU A 63 -5.72 -15.75 11.51
N VAL A 64 -4.48 -15.59 11.02
CA VAL A 64 -3.35 -15.39 11.94
C VAL A 64 -3.70 -14.18 12.78
N SER A 65 -3.89 -14.40 14.08
CA SER A 65 -3.95 -13.29 15.02
C SER A 65 -2.72 -12.42 14.78
N PHE A 66 -2.91 -11.10 14.68
CA PHE A 66 -1.82 -10.13 14.65
C PHE A 66 -0.99 -10.13 15.95
N ASP A 67 -1.32 -11.00 16.92
CA ASP A 67 -0.59 -11.19 18.17
C ASP A 67 0.68 -12.05 18.05
N ASN A 68 1.20 -12.34 16.86
CA ASN A 68 2.54 -12.91 16.73
C ASN A 68 3.58 -11.79 16.52
N PRO A 69 4.45 -11.48 17.50
CA PRO A 69 5.51 -10.48 17.37
C PRO A 69 6.70 -11.05 16.59
N VAL A 70 6.45 -11.63 15.40
CA VAL A 70 7.52 -11.88 14.44
C VAL A 70 7.75 -10.57 13.71
N THR A 71 8.75 -9.86 14.22
CA THR A 71 9.50 -8.77 13.58
C THR A 71 9.34 -8.76 12.07
N LEU A 72 8.35 -8.01 11.58
CA LEU A 72 8.47 -7.36 10.28
C LEU A 72 9.63 -6.38 10.46
N PHE A 73 10.78 -6.72 9.90
CA PHE A 73 11.84 -5.76 9.65
C PHE A 73 11.35 -4.81 8.54
N VAL A 74 10.39 -3.96 8.90
CA VAL A 74 10.23 -2.66 8.27
C VAL A 74 11.51 -1.93 8.66
N PRO A 75 12.37 -1.46 7.74
CA PRO A 75 13.43 -0.57 8.11
C PRO A 75 12.77 0.69 8.66
N LEU A 76 12.63 0.72 9.98
CA LEU A 76 12.17 1.87 10.73
C LEU A 76 13.26 2.91 10.55
N ILE A 77 13.01 3.89 9.69
CA ILE A 77 13.67 5.18 9.77
C ILE A 77 13.24 5.78 11.11
N MET A 78 14.06 5.56 12.13
CA MET A 78 14.12 6.39 13.33
C MET A 78 15.60 6.65 13.58
N GLY A 79 16.04 7.83 13.16
CA GLY A 79 17.29 8.41 13.59
C GLY A 79 17.18 8.92 15.02
N GLY A 80 18.22 8.63 15.79
CA GLY A 80 18.76 9.47 16.85
C GLY A 80 20.23 9.70 16.54
#